data_AF-T1BYV2-F1
#
_entry.id   AF-T1BYV2-F1
#
_cell.length_a   1.000
_cell.length_b   1.000
_cell.length_c   1.000
_cell.angle_alpha   90.00
_cell.angle_beta   90.00
_cell.angle_gamma   90.00
#
_symmetry.space_group_name_H-M   'P 1'
#
loop_
_entity.id
_entity.type
_entity.pdbx_description
1 polymer ?
#
loop_
_entity_poly.entity_id
_entity_poly.type
_entity_poly.pdbx_seq_one_letter_code
_entity_poly.pdbx_strand_id
1 'polypeptide(L)'
;DWRNFESWCRQMKLSPLPATPETVALYLSAEGQRGRAPSTFGRRLAAIRLIHLGARLPSPHDAIEVTEVLRGIRRDFGGLPVMKMPAVDEDIHRMVDAVETHDPQTLRGLRDHAPLLLGYAAALRRSKLAALDVEDLTERPEGLEVRIARSKTDQEGIGTQT
;
A
#
# COMPACT_ATOMS: atom_id res chain seq x y z
N ASP A 1 -6.48 11.11 -0.10
CA ASP A 1 -7.44 10.96 -1.21
C ASP A 1 -8.49 12.05 -1.26
N TRP A 2 -9.27 12.28 -0.19
CA TRP A 2 -10.30 13.33 -0.15
C TRP A 2 -9.82 14.71 -0.64
N ARG A 3 -8.72 15.23 -0.10
CA ARG A 3 -8.15 16.54 -0.51
C ARG A 3 -7.86 16.63 -2.01
N ASN A 4 -7.54 15.51 -2.66
CA ASN A 4 -7.30 15.49 -4.10
C ASN A 4 -8.61 15.65 -4.89
N PHE A 5 -9.66 14.93 -4.50
CA PHE A 5 -11.01 15.10 -5.06
C PHE A 5 -11.53 16.51 -4.80
N GLU A 6 -11.43 17.01 -3.57
CA GLU A 6 -11.85 18.35 -3.20
C GLU A 6 -11.15 19.43 -4.02
N SER A 7 -9.83 19.35 -4.17
CA SER A 7 -9.06 20.29 -4.99
C SER A 7 -9.49 20.26 -6.45
N TRP A 8 -9.72 19.07 -7.00
CA TRP A 8 -10.21 18.90 -8.37
C TRP A 8 -11.61 19.50 -8.55
N CYS A 9 -12.54 19.24 -7.62
CA CYS A 9 -13.88 19.84 -7.64
C CYS A 9 -13.80 21.36 -7.63
N ARG A 10 -12.96 21.96 -6.77
CA ARG A 10 -12.77 23.42 -6.73
C ARG A 10 -12.25 23.97 -8.05
N GLN A 11 -11.29 23.30 -8.69
CA GLN A 11 -10.77 23.70 -10.01
C GLN A 11 -11.86 23.63 -11.09
N MET A 12 -12.72 22.62 -11.04
CA MET A 12 -13.84 22.43 -11.96
C MET A 12 -15.09 23.25 -11.60
N LYS A 13 -15.03 24.05 -10.51
CA LYS A 13 -16.18 24.81 -9.95
C LYS A 13 -17.39 23.91 -9.61
N LEU A 14 -17.13 22.70 -9.13
CA LEU A 14 -18.12 21.72 -8.68
C LEU A 14 -18.13 21.61 -7.15
N SER A 15 -19.26 21.21 -6.58
CA SER A 15 -19.36 20.94 -5.14
C SER A 15 -18.75 19.58 -4.79
N PRO A 16 -17.75 19.52 -3.89
CA PRO A 16 -17.22 18.24 -3.42
C PRO A 16 -18.13 17.57 -2.38
N LEU A 17 -19.01 18.31 -1.71
CA LEU A 17 -19.90 17.79 -0.66
C LEU A 17 -21.19 18.65 -0.54
N PRO A 18 -22.39 18.09 -0.78
CA PRO A 18 -22.61 16.79 -1.42
C PRO A 18 -22.12 16.80 -2.87
N ALA A 19 -21.33 15.80 -3.25
CA ALA A 19 -21.00 15.55 -4.64
C ALA A 19 -22.11 14.73 -5.30
N THR A 20 -22.43 15.07 -6.54
CA THR A 20 -23.34 14.26 -7.35
C THR A 20 -22.63 13.03 -7.92
N PRO A 21 -23.34 11.96 -8.29
CA PRO A 21 -22.77 10.83 -9.03
C PRO A 21 -21.97 11.25 -10.27
N GLU A 22 -22.48 12.21 -11.04
CA GLU A 22 -21.83 12.72 -12.26
C GLU A 22 -20.53 13.45 -11.93
N THR A 23 -20.47 14.19 -10.83
CA THR A 23 -19.25 14.86 -10.37
C THR A 23 -18.16 13.84 -10.06
N VAL A 24 -18.51 12.75 -9.38
CA VAL A 24 -17.57 11.66 -9.06
C VAL A 24 -17.18 10.89 -10.32
N ALA A 25 -18.12 10.58 -11.20
CA ALA A 25 -17.86 9.92 -12.48
C ALA A 25 -16.89 10.74 -13.36
N LEU A 26 -17.11 12.06 -13.46
CA LEU A 26 -16.23 12.96 -14.20
C LEU A 26 -14.82 13.02 -13.60
N TYR A 27 -14.71 13.07 -12.27
CA TYR A 27 -13.43 13.01 -11.57
C TYR A 27 -12.65 11.73 -11.88
N LEU A 28 -13.32 10.58 -11.81
CA LEU A 28 -12.70 9.28 -12.09
C LEU A 28 -12.24 9.20 -13.55
N SER A 29 -13.06 9.65 -14.49
CA SER A 29 -12.71 9.70 -15.92
C SER A 29 -11.48 10.56 -16.17
N ALA A 30 -11.45 11.79 -15.62
CA ALA A 30 -10.32 12.71 -15.76
C ALA A 30 -9.02 12.14 -15.16
N GLU A 31 -9.10 11.45 -14.03
CA GLU A 31 -7.94 10.81 -13.42
C GLU A 31 -7.52 9.51 -14.13
N GLY A 32 -8.46 8.80 -14.74
CA GLY A 32 -8.19 7.66 -15.63
C GLY A 32 -7.39 8.06 -16.86
N GLN A 33 -7.79 9.15 -17.53
CA GLN A 33 -7.06 9.72 -18.67
C GLN A 33 -5.64 10.18 -18.32
N ARG A 34 -5.38 10.51 -17.05
CA ARG A 34 -4.03 10.82 -16.53
C ARG A 34 -3.18 9.58 -16.25
N GLY A 35 -3.63 8.38 -16.63
CA GLY A 35 -2.90 7.13 -16.48
C GLY A 35 -2.79 6.65 -15.03
N ARG A 36 -3.71 7.06 -14.13
CA ARG A 36 -3.68 6.57 -12.74
C ARG A 36 -4.08 5.10 -12.67
N ALA A 37 -3.30 4.32 -11.92
CA ALA A 37 -3.56 2.90 -11.73
C ALA A 37 -4.95 2.65 -11.11
N PRO A 38 -5.71 1.64 -11.58
CA PRO A 38 -7.07 1.37 -11.10
C PRO A 38 -7.21 1.16 -9.59
N SER A 39 -6.17 0.62 -8.93
CA SER A 39 -6.10 0.45 -7.47
C SER A 39 -6.21 1.78 -6.70
N THR A 40 -5.90 2.90 -7.36
CA THR A 40 -6.02 4.25 -6.79
C THR A 40 -7.48 4.67 -6.67
N PHE A 41 -8.36 4.25 -7.58
CA PHE A 41 -9.76 4.69 -7.61
C PHE A 41 -10.60 4.10 -6.47
N GLY A 42 -10.39 2.82 -6.14
CA GLY A 42 -11.10 2.20 -5.01
C GLY A 42 -10.82 2.93 -3.68
N ARG A 43 -9.54 3.25 -3.42
CA ARG A 43 -9.16 4.01 -2.22
C ARG A 43 -9.72 5.44 -2.22
N ARG A 44 -9.78 6.10 -3.38
CA ARG A 44 -10.35 7.45 -3.51
C ARG A 44 -11.86 7.47 -3.29
N LEU A 45 -12.58 6.52 -3.89
CA LEU A 45 -14.01 6.37 -3.69
C LEU A 45 -14.36 6.07 -2.23
N ALA A 46 -13.60 5.20 -1.57
CA ALA A 46 -13.78 4.94 -0.14
C ALA A 46 -13.64 6.21 0.70
N ALA A 47 -12.68 7.09 0.37
CA ALA A 47 -12.53 8.38 1.05
C ALA A 47 -13.71 9.33 0.78
N ILE A 48 -14.22 9.39 -0.46
CA ILE A 48 -15.42 10.17 -0.79
C ILE A 48 -16.64 9.67 0.00
N ARG A 49 -16.85 8.35 0.02
CA ARG A 49 -17.91 7.69 0.79
C ARG A 49 -17.82 8.03 2.27
N LEU A 50 -16.63 7.88 2.87
CA LEU A 50 -16.41 8.14 4.28
C LEU A 50 -16.79 9.57 4.67
N ILE A 51 -16.40 10.56 3.86
CA ILE A 51 -16.70 11.96 4.13
C ILE A 51 -18.20 12.27 3.97
N HIS A 52 -18.87 11.71 2.97
CA HIS A 52 -20.32 11.87 2.81
C HIS A 52 -21.07 11.27 4.01
N LEU A 53 -20.74 10.04 4.38
CA LEU A 53 -21.36 9.37 5.54
C LEU A 53 -21.06 10.10 6.85
N GLY A 54 -19.84 10.60 7.05
CA GLY A 54 -19.47 11.40 8.21
C GLY A 54 -20.24 12.72 8.31
N ALA A 55 -20.58 13.32 7.16
CA ALA A 55 -21.45 14.49 7.07
C ALA A 55 -22.96 14.15 7.10
N ARG A 56 -23.32 12.86 7.28
CA ARG A 56 -24.70 12.36 7.23
C ARG A 56 -25.41 12.64 5.90
N LEU A 57 -24.64 12.65 4.81
CA LEU A 57 -25.13 12.86 3.45
C LEU A 57 -25.12 11.53 2.67
N PRO A 58 -26.01 11.38 1.66
CA PRO A 58 -25.96 10.24 0.76
C PRO A 58 -24.61 10.18 0.05
N SER A 59 -24.05 8.98 -0.08
CA SER A 59 -22.78 8.77 -0.77
C SER A 59 -23.01 8.40 -2.25
N PRO A 60 -22.38 9.08 -3.22
CA PRO A 60 -22.46 8.73 -4.64
C PRO A 60 -21.65 7.47 -5.02
N HIS A 61 -20.96 6.84 -4.07
CA HIS A 61 -20.04 5.72 -4.29
C HIS A 61 -20.61 4.57 -5.13
N ASP A 62 -21.86 4.17 -4.87
CA ASP A 62 -22.51 3.01 -5.47
C ASP A 62 -23.46 3.38 -6.62
N ALA A 63 -23.44 4.64 -7.06
CA ALA A 63 -24.28 5.11 -8.15
C ALA A 63 -23.85 4.51 -9.50
N ILE A 64 -24.81 4.29 -10.39
CA ILE A 64 -24.58 3.59 -11.66
C ILE A 64 -23.52 4.29 -12.52
N GLU A 65 -23.56 5.62 -12.56
CA GLU A 65 -22.62 6.49 -13.29
C GLU A 65 -21.17 6.25 -12.84
N VAL A 66 -20.97 6.09 -11.52
CA VAL A 66 -19.65 5.85 -10.93
C VAL A 66 -19.17 4.44 -11.27
N THR A 67 -20.05 3.44 -11.13
CA THR A 67 -19.70 2.04 -11.38
C THR A 67 -19.40 1.75 -12.85
N GLU A 68 -20.15 2.34 -13.79
CA GLU A 68 -19.90 2.18 -15.23
C GLU A 68 -18.59 2.84 -15.67
N VAL A 69 -18.29 4.04 -15.15
CA VAL A 69 -16.99 4.70 -15.42
C VAL A 69 -15.83 3.86 -14.89
N LEU A 70 -15.93 3.32 -13.67
CA LEU A 70 -14.91 2.40 -13.16
C LEU A 70 -14.75 1.15 -14.04
N ARG A 71 -15.85 0.59 -14.54
CA ARG A 71 -15.81 -0.58 -15.42
C ARG A 71 -15.08 -0.23 -16.73
N GLY A 72 -15.36 0.94 -17.31
CA GLY A 72 -14.64 1.47 -18.47
C GLY A 72 -13.15 1.62 -18.19
N ILE A 73 -12.79 2.33 -17.12
CA ILE A 73 -11.38 2.54 -16.73
C ILE A 73 -10.64 1.22 -16.52
N ARG A 74 -11.27 0.22 -15.89
CA ARG A 74 -10.66 -1.10 -15.72
C ARG A 74 -10.51 -1.86 -17.03
N ARG A 75 -11.43 -1.67 -17.98
CA ARG A 75 -11.31 -2.27 -19.31
C ARG A 75 -10.14 -1.65 -20.09
N ASP A 76 -10.02 -0.33 -20.03
CA ASP A 76 -9.08 0.43 -20.86
C ASP A 76 -7.67 0.50 -20.23
N PHE A 77 -7.59 0.49 -18.89
CA PHE A 77 -6.35 0.72 -18.12
C PHE A 77 -6.09 -0.34 -17.04
N GLY A 78 -6.93 -1.37 -16.93
CA GLY A 78 -6.75 -2.50 -16.00
C GLY A 78 -5.73 -3.50 -16.51
N GLY A 79 -4.46 -3.08 -16.58
CA GLY A 79 -3.36 -4.03 -16.69
C GLY A 79 -3.28 -4.93 -15.44
N LEU A 80 -2.73 -6.14 -15.62
CA LEU A 80 -2.38 -7.00 -14.48
C LEU A 80 -1.49 -6.21 -13.51
N PRO A 81 -1.69 -6.35 -12.18
CA PRO A 81 -0.75 -5.79 -11.21
C PRO A 81 0.67 -6.19 -11.62
N VAL A 82 1.58 -5.23 -11.74
CA VAL A 82 2.98 -5.53 -11.96
C VAL A 82 3.48 -6.25 -10.72
N MET A 83 3.47 -7.58 -10.78
CA MET A 83 4.11 -8.40 -9.77
C MET A 83 5.60 -8.18 -9.94
N LYS A 84 6.23 -7.59 -8.92
CA LYS A 84 7.68 -7.56 -8.85
C LYS A 84 8.15 -9.00 -8.76
N MET A 85 9.16 -9.36 -9.56
CA MET A 85 9.79 -10.66 -9.43
C MET A 85 10.30 -10.82 -8.00
N PRO A 86 10.13 -12.00 -7.39
CA PRO A 86 10.77 -12.30 -6.11
C PRO A 86 12.27 -12.05 -6.22
N ALA A 87 12.86 -11.47 -5.17
CA ALA A 87 14.31 -11.45 -5.06
C ALA A 87 14.82 -12.88 -4.97
N VAL A 88 15.88 -13.20 -5.71
CA VAL A 88 16.61 -14.48 -5.58
C VAL A 88 17.88 -14.28 -4.75
N ASP A 89 18.51 -15.37 -4.31
CA ASP A 89 19.73 -15.33 -3.49
C ASP A 89 20.81 -14.41 -4.11
N GLU A 90 20.96 -14.47 -5.44
CA GLU A 90 21.90 -13.62 -6.18
C GLU A 90 21.58 -12.12 -6.09
N ASP A 91 20.30 -11.74 -6.03
CA ASP A 91 19.91 -10.35 -5.83
C ASP A 91 20.32 -9.88 -4.44
N ILE A 92 20.16 -10.73 -3.42
CA ILE A 92 20.48 -10.40 -2.03
C ILE A 92 21.99 -10.27 -1.84
N HIS A 93 22.78 -11.17 -2.43
CA HIS A 93 24.24 -11.04 -2.43
C HIS A 93 24.69 -9.72 -3.05
N ARG A 94 24.17 -9.36 -4.23
CA ARG A 94 24.48 -8.07 -4.85
C ARG A 94 24.04 -6.88 -4.01
N MET A 95 22.89 -6.98 -3.34
CA MET A 95 22.40 -5.91 -2.47
C MET A 95 23.28 -5.75 -1.22
N VAL A 96 23.73 -6.86 -0.61
CA VAL A 96 24.69 -6.91 0.50
C VAL A 96 26.00 -6.24 0.08
N ASP A 97 26.58 -6.69 -1.04
CA ASP A 97 27.85 -6.15 -1.55
C ASP A 97 27.74 -4.66 -1.91
N ALA A 98 26.57 -4.22 -2.36
CA ALA A 98 26.29 -2.82 -2.70
C ALA A 98 26.00 -1.93 -1.48
N VAL A 99 25.87 -2.48 -0.26
CA VAL A 99 25.89 -1.67 0.97
C VAL A 99 27.35 -1.21 1.18
N GLU A 100 27.82 -0.26 0.35
CA GLU A 100 29.16 0.34 0.37
C GLU A 100 29.48 1.15 1.65
N THR A 101 28.58 1.07 2.63
CA THR A 101 28.58 1.79 3.90
C THR A 101 29.83 1.64 4.74
N HIS A 102 30.12 0.37 5.04
CA HIS A 102 30.74 0.00 6.30
C HIS A 102 31.37 -1.39 6.17
N ASP A 103 32.57 -1.56 6.70
CA ASP A 103 33.16 -2.88 6.92
C ASP A 103 32.12 -3.77 7.62
N PRO A 104 31.78 -4.95 7.07
CA PRO A 104 30.77 -5.86 7.63
C PRO A 104 31.11 -6.34 9.04
N GLN A 105 32.35 -6.14 9.50
CA GLN A 105 32.79 -6.41 10.87
C GLN A 105 32.53 -5.23 11.83
N THR A 106 32.13 -4.08 11.33
CA THR A 106 31.73 -2.94 12.18
C THR A 106 30.27 -3.05 12.59
N LEU A 107 29.94 -2.49 13.76
CA LEU A 107 28.55 -2.42 14.23
C LEU A 107 27.61 -1.79 13.21
N ARG A 108 28.10 -0.81 12.43
CA ARG A 108 27.28 -0.16 11.42
C ARG A 108 27.10 -1.02 10.17
N GLY A 109 28.13 -1.76 9.77
CA GLY A 109 28.02 -2.80 8.76
C GLY A 109 26.99 -3.85 9.15
N LEU A 110 27.13 -4.47 10.32
CA LEU A 110 26.18 -5.46 10.82
C LEU A 110 24.73 -4.92 10.85
N ARG A 111 24.54 -3.68 11.32
CA ARG A 111 23.22 -3.04 11.37
C ARG A 111 22.61 -2.81 9.99
N ASP A 112 23.38 -2.41 8.99
CA ASP A 112 22.84 -2.10 7.67
C ASP A 112 22.52 -3.39 6.88
N HIS A 113 23.26 -4.47 7.15
CA HIS A 113 23.04 -5.79 6.54
C HIS A 113 21.91 -6.59 7.20
N ALA A 114 21.78 -6.52 8.53
CA ALA A 114 20.83 -7.34 9.27
C ALA A 114 19.37 -7.21 8.77
N PRO A 115 18.81 -6.00 8.53
CA PRO A 115 17.45 -5.85 8.01
C PRO A 115 17.27 -6.47 6.62
N LEU A 116 18.28 -6.36 5.75
CA LEU A 116 18.22 -6.92 4.40
C LEU A 116 18.15 -8.46 4.45
N LEU A 117 19.07 -9.08 5.20
CA LEU A 117 19.15 -10.53 5.35
C LEU A 117 17.94 -11.10 6.10
N LEU A 118 17.55 -10.46 7.22
CA LEU A 118 16.40 -10.88 8.01
C LEU A 118 15.10 -10.74 7.22
N GLY A 119 14.94 -9.63 6.49
CA GLY A 119 13.78 -9.40 5.63
C GLY A 119 13.66 -10.44 4.52
N TYR A 120 14.79 -10.88 3.96
CA TYR A 120 14.84 -11.93 2.96
C TYR A 120 14.52 -13.31 3.55
N ALA A 121 15.28 -13.73 4.57
CA ALA A 121 15.17 -15.06 5.17
C ALA A 121 13.78 -15.34 5.76
N ALA A 122 13.16 -14.35 6.40
CA ALA A 122 11.83 -14.46 6.98
C ALA A 122 10.68 -13.98 6.05
N ALA A 123 10.99 -13.68 4.78
CA ALA A 123 10.03 -13.17 3.77
C ALA A 123 9.19 -11.97 4.27
N LEU A 124 9.79 -11.08 5.06
CA LEU A 124 9.10 -9.96 5.70
C LEU A 124 8.90 -8.81 4.73
N ARG A 125 7.68 -8.25 4.74
CA ARG A 125 7.43 -6.95 4.09
C ARG A 125 8.17 -5.85 4.85
N ARG A 126 8.60 -4.80 4.14
CA ARG A 126 9.28 -3.62 4.73
C ARG A 126 8.64 -3.08 6.02
N SER A 127 7.31 -3.06 6.09
CA SER A 127 6.57 -2.52 7.24
C SER A 127 6.57 -3.45 8.44
N LYS A 128 6.86 -4.74 8.25
CA LYS A 128 7.07 -5.71 9.33
C LYS A 128 8.45 -5.57 9.92
N LEU A 129 9.45 -5.52 9.04
CA LEU A 129 10.82 -5.30 9.43
C LEU A 129 11.02 -3.98 10.19
N ALA A 130 10.38 -2.89 9.73
CA ALA A 130 10.46 -1.58 10.40
C ALA A 130 9.69 -1.48 11.73
N ALA A 131 8.86 -2.48 12.06
CA ALA A 131 8.07 -2.52 13.29
C ALA A 131 8.54 -3.63 14.24
N LEU A 132 9.66 -4.28 13.92
CA LEU A 132 10.23 -5.37 14.70
C LEU A 132 11.12 -4.78 15.80
N ASP A 133 10.92 -5.23 17.03
CA ASP A 133 11.80 -4.92 18.15
C ASP A 133 12.74 -6.11 18.44
N VAL A 134 13.83 -5.90 19.19
CA VAL A 134 14.80 -6.96 19.49
C VAL A 134 14.14 -8.07 20.33
N GLU A 135 13.17 -7.72 21.15
CA GLU A 135 12.36 -8.61 21.98
C GLU A 135 11.41 -9.51 21.18
N ASP A 136 11.23 -9.23 19.89
CA ASP A 136 10.52 -10.12 18.97
C ASP A 136 11.42 -11.23 18.40
N LEU A 137 12.73 -11.21 18.69
CA LEU A 137 13.71 -12.19 18.22
C LEU A 137 14.05 -13.18 19.34
N THR A 138 14.04 -14.47 19.02
CA THR A 138 14.49 -15.53 19.94
C THR A 138 15.46 -16.46 19.24
N GLU A 139 16.67 -16.57 19.78
CA GLU A 139 17.65 -17.56 19.30
C GLU A 139 17.22 -18.97 19.73
N ARG A 140 17.20 -19.88 18.77
CA ARG A 140 16.91 -21.31 18.94
C ARG A 140 18.08 -22.12 18.37
N PRO A 141 18.25 -23.39 18.79
CA PRO A 141 19.26 -24.28 18.19
C PRO A 141 19.12 -24.43 16.68
N GLU A 142 17.90 -24.31 16.14
CA GLU A 142 17.60 -24.44 14.72
C GLU A 142 17.75 -23.12 13.94
N GLY A 143 17.92 -21.99 14.62
CA GLY A 143 18.06 -20.68 13.98
C GLY A 143 17.42 -19.53 14.78
N LEU A 144 17.07 -18.45 14.08
CA LEU A 144 16.44 -17.28 14.67
C LEU A 144 14.91 -17.33 14.48
N GLU A 145 14.18 -17.42 15.58
CA GLU A 145 12.72 -17.35 15.62
C GLU A 145 12.30 -15.86 15.63
N VAL A 146 11.40 -15.47 14.74
CA VAL A 146 10.94 -14.07 14.57
C VAL A 146 9.46 -13.95 14.86
N ARG A 147 9.09 -13.31 15.96
CA ARG A 147 7.70 -13.10 16.35
C ARG A 147 7.12 -11.86 15.69
N ILE A 148 6.31 -12.03 14.64
CA ILE A 148 5.68 -10.90 13.94
C ILE A 148 4.42 -10.44 14.69
N ALA A 149 4.48 -9.32 15.38
CA ALA A 149 3.28 -8.70 15.94
C ALA A 149 2.31 -8.22 14.81
N ARG A 150 1.04 -8.66 14.89
CA ARG A 150 -0.17 -8.23 14.14
C ARG A 150 -0.05 -8.01 12.62
N SER A 151 -0.35 -9.03 11.81
CA SER A 151 -0.38 -8.91 10.33
C SER A 151 -1.50 -7.98 9.82
N LYS A 152 -1.40 -7.47 8.59
CA LYS A 152 -2.45 -6.66 7.94
C LYS A 152 -3.78 -7.43 7.77
N THR A 153 -3.73 -8.75 7.84
CA THR A 153 -4.86 -9.69 7.83
C THR A 153 -5.36 -10.07 9.22
N ASP A 154 -4.67 -9.62 10.27
CA ASP A 154 -5.00 -9.85 11.67
C ASP A 154 -5.19 -8.50 12.36
N GLN A 155 -6.30 -7.83 12.02
CA GLN A 155 -6.68 -6.60 12.70
C GLN A 155 -7.04 -6.83 14.18
N GLU A 156 -7.25 -8.08 14.60
CA GLU A 156 -7.68 -8.45 15.96
C GLU A 156 -6.52 -8.87 16.88
N GLY A 157 -5.38 -9.31 16.36
CA GLY A 157 -4.17 -9.61 17.13
C GLY A 157 -4.05 -11.02 17.67
N ILE A 158 -4.51 -12.01 16.92
CA ILE A 158 -4.44 -13.42 17.32
C ILE A 158 -3.06 -14.03 16.98
N GLY A 159 -2.28 -13.39 16.12
CA GLY A 159 -0.92 -13.83 15.78
C GLY A 159 -0.90 -15.06 14.88
N THR A 160 0.17 -15.20 14.10
CA THR A 160 0.47 -16.44 13.37
C THR A 160 1.94 -16.72 13.62
N GLN A 161 2.22 -17.84 14.28
CA GLN A 161 3.58 -18.37 14.40
C GLN A 161 3.96 -19.01 13.06
N THR A 162 5.14 -18.67 12.55
CA THR A 162 5.81 -19.35 11.45
C THR A 162 7.22 -19.68 11.90
#